data_AF-A0A1A1Y754-F1
#
_entry.id   AF-A0A1A1Y754-F1
#
_cell.length_a   1.000
_cell.length_b   1.000
_cell.length_c   1.000
_cell.angle_alpha   90.00
_cell.angle_beta   90.00
_cell.angle_gamma   90.00
#
_symmetry.space_group_name_H-M   'P 1'
#
loop_
_entity.id
_entity.type
_entity.pdbx_description
1 polymer ?
#
loop_
_entity_poly.entity_id
_entity_poly.type
_entity_poly.pdbx_seq_one_letter_code
_entity_poly.pdbx_strand_id
1 'polypeptide(L)'
;MNSNTLGPNIGIGNSGGFNGGVLNSGLINGGLVNSGVGNFGVLNGGTRNFGIGNQGTGNQGLLNGGTNNQGILNVGGGSLVGLAPGGHLLGIGG
;
A
#
# COMPACT_ATOMS: atom_id res chain seq x y z
N MET A 1 -12.65 8.19 -17.21
CA MET A 1 -11.58 9.08 -17.70
C MET A 1 -10.62 9.38 -16.55
N ASN A 2 -9.35 9.66 -16.82
CA ASN A 2 -8.39 10.06 -15.78
C ASN A 2 -8.47 11.58 -15.52
N SER A 3 -8.24 11.99 -14.27
CA SER A 3 -8.09 13.38 -13.85
C SER A 3 -6.62 13.68 -13.55
N ASN A 4 -5.93 14.29 -14.51
CA ASN A 4 -4.49 14.55 -14.46
C ASN A 4 -4.22 15.95 -13.88
N THR A 5 -3.84 16.07 -12.61
CA THR A 5 -3.53 17.37 -11.97
C THR A 5 -2.03 17.66 -11.87
N LEU A 6 -1.17 16.63 -11.80
CA LEU A 6 0.29 16.80 -11.61
C LEU A 6 1.14 16.04 -12.64
N GLY A 7 0.53 15.22 -13.49
CA GLY A 7 1.21 14.41 -14.51
C GLY A 7 0.25 13.46 -15.20
N PRO A 8 0.66 12.82 -16.32
CA PRO A 8 -0.20 11.88 -17.02
C PRO A 8 -0.49 10.66 -16.14
N ASN A 9 -1.74 10.21 -16.15
CA ASN A 9 -2.12 8.91 -15.60
C ASN A 9 -2.37 7.92 -16.75
N ILE A 10 -1.94 6.67 -16.56
CA ILE A 10 -2.12 5.57 -17.52
C ILE A 10 -3.19 4.61 -16.99
N GLY A 11 -4.15 4.22 -17.83
CA GLY A 11 -5.27 3.35 -17.46
C GLY A 11 -6.56 4.13 -17.20
N ILE A 12 -7.38 3.67 -16.25
CA ILE A 12 -8.79 4.09 -16.14
C ILE A 12 -9.12 4.65 -14.76
N GLY A 13 -9.70 5.85 -14.73
CA GLY A 13 -10.33 6.41 -13.53
C GLY A 13 -9.34 6.87 -12.46
N ASN A 14 -8.09 7.12 -12.82
CA ASN A 14 -7.09 7.61 -11.89
C ASN A 14 -7.26 9.13 -11.66
N SER A 15 -6.91 9.61 -10.45
CA SER A 15 -6.91 11.03 -10.08
C SER A 15 -5.57 11.44 -9.47
N GLY A 16 -5.10 12.65 -9.77
CA GLY A 16 -3.79 13.13 -9.33
C GLY A 16 -2.76 13.07 -10.47
N GLY A 17 -1.59 12.47 -10.25
CA GLY A 17 -0.55 12.42 -11.29
C GLY A 17 0.31 11.16 -11.25
N PHE A 18 0.80 10.76 -12.42
CA PHE A 18 1.75 9.64 -12.60
C PHE A 18 1.24 8.29 -12.07
N ASN A 19 -0.08 8.09 -11.98
CA ASN A 19 -0.65 6.81 -11.58
C ASN A 19 -0.81 5.88 -12.78
N GLY A 20 -0.58 4.59 -12.56
CA GLY A 20 -0.78 3.52 -13.53
C GLY A 20 -1.79 2.49 -13.04
N GLY A 21 -2.75 2.11 -13.89
CA GLY A 21 -3.74 1.09 -13.59
C GLY A 21 -5.15 1.66 -13.45
N VAL A 22 -5.88 1.21 -12.43
CA VAL A 22 -7.32 1.46 -12.32
C VAL A 22 -7.67 2.10 -10.99
N LEU A 23 -8.40 3.23 -11.04
CA LEU A 23 -9.01 3.90 -9.89
C LEU A 23 -8.04 4.31 -8.78
N ASN A 24 -6.79 4.64 -9.10
CA ASN A 24 -5.85 5.14 -8.11
C ASN A 24 -6.05 6.65 -7.85
N SER A 25 -5.77 7.11 -6.63
CA SER A 25 -5.84 8.52 -6.25
C SER A 25 -4.54 8.98 -5.59
N GLY A 26 -4.01 10.13 -6.03
CA GLY A 26 -2.79 10.73 -5.50
C GLY A 26 -1.66 10.68 -6.51
N LEU A 27 -0.46 10.28 -6.07
CA LEU A 27 0.76 10.38 -6.88
C LEU A 27 1.51 9.06 -7.00
N ILE A 28 1.92 8.70 -8.22
CA ILE A 28 2.88 7.61 -8.45
C ILE A 28 2.36 6.26 -7.91
N ASN A 29 1.05 6.00 -7.97
CA ASN A 29 0.49 4.71 -7.56
C ASN A 29 0.37 3.76 -8.75
N GLY A 30 0.65 2.48 -8.53
CA GLY A 30 0.55 1.42 -9.54
C GLY A 30 -0.42 0.30 -9.11
N GLY A 31 -1.35 -0.07 -9.98
CA GLY A 31 -2.26 -1.20 -9.74
C GLY A 31 -3.73 -0.77 -9.60
N LEU A 32 -4.43 -1.27 -8.58
CA LEU A 32 -5.88 -1.13 -8.44
C LEU A 32 -6.28 -0.45 -7.13
N VAL A 33 -7.00 0.67 -7.22
CA VAL A 33 -7.66 1.36 -6.10
C VAL A 33 -6.69 1.70 -4.95
N ASN A 34 -5.49 2.18 -5.28
CA ASN A 34 -4.57 2.68 -4.26
C ASN A 34 -4.80 4.18 -4.01
N SER A 35 -4.54 4.65 -2.79
CA SER A 35 -4.66 6.06 -2.39
C SER A 35 -3.40 6.57 -1.70
N GLY A 36 -2.96 7.78 -2.05
CA GLY A 36 -1.80 8.44 -1.46
C GLY A 36 -0.61 8.49 -2.43
N VAL A 37 0.60 8.17 -1.95
CA VAL A 37 1.84 8.37 -2.71
C VAL A 37 2.68 7.11 -2.82
N GLY A 38 3.00 6.69 -4.06
CA GLY A 38 3.98 5.64 -4.30
C GLY A 38 3.54 4.23 -3.91
N ASN A 39 2.24 3.95 -3.88
CA ASN A 39 1.75 2.62 -3.51
C ASN A 39 1.61 1.70 -4.73
N PHE A 40 1.99 0.44 -4.58
CA PHE A 40 1.97 -0.56 -5.65
C PHE A 40 1.21 -1.82 -5.22
N GLY A 41 0.25 -2.23 -6.04
CA GLY A 41 -0.60 -3.40 -5.81
C GLY A 41 -2.07 -3.03 -5.73
N VAL A 42 -2.78 -3.50 -4.71
CA VAL A 42 -4.24 -3.40 -4.62
C VAL A 42 -4.69 -2.83 -3.28
N LEU A 43 -5.57 -1.83 -3.29
CA LEU A 43 -6.23 -1.29 -2.10
C LEU A 43 -5.27 -0.78 -1.01
N ASN A 44 -4.08 -0.31 -1.38
CA ASN A 44 -3.15 0.27 -0.41
C ASN A 44 -3.45 1.76 -0.19
N GLY A 45 -3.33 2.22 1.06
CA GLY A 45 -3.51 3.61 1.46
C GLY A 45 -2.30 4.17 2.19
N GLY A 46 -1.95 5.43 1.90
CA GLY A 46 -0.83 6.13 2.53
C GLY A 46 0.38 6.23 1.61
N THR A 47 1.58 5.88 2.09
CA THR A 47 2.84 6.18 1.41
C THR A 47 3.72 4.95 1.23
N ARG A 48 4.14 4.65 0.00
CA ARG A 48 5.14 3.61 -0.32
C ARG A 48 4.79 2.21 0.20
N ASN A 49 3.53 1.82 0.10
CA ASN A 49 3.11 0.46 0.45
C ASN A 49 3.15 -0.47 -0.78
N PHE A 50 3.58 -1.71 -0.59
CA PHE A 50 3.64 -2.74 -1.64
C PHE A 50 2.83 -3.96 -1.25
N GLY A 51 1.90 -4.39 -2.10
CA GLY A 51 1.08 -5.59 -1.89
C GLY A 51 -0.41 -5.30 -1.84
N ILE A 52 -1.12 -5.84 -0.86
CA ILE A 52 -2.60 -5.80 -0.84
C ILE A 52 -3.11 -5.26 0.49
N GLY A 53 -3.92 -4.20 0.44
CA GLY A 53 -4.68 -3.71 1.58
C GLY A 53 -3.84 -3.11 2.71
N ASN A 54 -2.61 -2.68 2.43
CA ASN A 54 -1.75 -2.07 3.45
C ASN A 54 -2.12 -0.59 3.68
N GLN A 55 -2.07 -0.15 4.94
CA GLN A 55 -2.39 1.21 5.35
C GLN A 55 -1.23 1.83 6.13
N GLY A 56 -0.85 3.07 5.82
CA GLY A 56 0.22 3.78 6.50
C GLY A 56 1.46 3.95 5.62
N THR A 57 2.65 3.69 6.14
CA THR A 57 3.91 4.03 5.43
C THR A 57 4.87 2.85 5.33
N GLY A 58 5.34 2.54 4.12
CA GLY A 58 6.45 1.62 3.92
C GLY A 58 6.14 0.16 4.23
N ASN A 59 4.87 -0.24 4.21
CA ASN A 59 4.48 -1.62 4.50
C ASN A 59 4.56 -2.51 3.26
N GLN A 60 4.97 -3.76 3.44
CA GLN A 60 5.08 -4.75 2.36
C GLN A 60 4.35 -6.04 2.73
N GLY A 61 3.49 -6.54 1.85
CA GLY A 61 2.74 -7.77 2.05
C GLY A 61 1.23 -7.53 2.09
N LEU A 62 0.51 -8.17 3.01
CA LEU A 62 -0.95 -8.20 3.00
C LEU A 62 -1.52 -7.65 4.31
N LEU A 63 -2.42 -6.68 4.19
CA LEU A 63 -3.25 -6.17 5.29
C LEU A 63 -2.43 -5.66 6.49
N ASN A 64 -1.30 -5.01 6.24
CA ASN A 64 -0.50 -4.39 7.29
C ASN A 64 -0.93 -2.94 7.55
N GLY A 65 -1.01 -2.53 8.81
CA GLY A 65 -1.31 -1.16 9.24
C GLY A 65 -0.13 -0.54 10.00
N GLY A 66 0.16 0.74 9.74
CA GLY A 66 1.19 1.49 10.46
C GLY A 66 2.45 1.68 9.62
N THR A 67 3.65 1.44 10.17
CA THR A 67 4.92 1.88 9.55
C THR A 67 5.95 0.76 9.44
N ASN A 68 6.49 0.54 8.23
CA ASN A 68 7.59 -0.38 7.94
C ASN A 68 7.33 -1.83 8.36
N ASN A 69 6.09 -2.32 8.22
CA ASN A 69 5.76 -3.71 8.48
C ASN A 69 5.93 -4.58 7.24
N GLN A 70 6.42 -5.80 7.43
CA GLN A 70 6.55 -6.80 6.38
C GLN A 70 5.80 -8.09 6.77
N GLY A 71 5.07 -8.67 5.82
CA GLY A 71 4.32 -9.91 6.02
C GLY A 71 2.81 -9.71 5.99
N ILE A 72 2.08 -10.37 6.88
CA ILE A 72 0.62 -10.45 6.85
C ILE A 72 0.04 -9.98 8.18
N LEU A 73 -0.94 -9.07 8.14
CA LEU A 73 -1.72 -8.64 9.31
C LEU A 73 -0.91 -8.04 10.47
N ASN A 74 0.18 -7.33 10.18
CA ASN A 74 0.89 -6.57 11.20
C ASN A 74 0.22 -5.22 11.44
N VAL A 75 0.10 -4.82 12.70
CA VAL A 75 -0.35 -3.47 13.08
C VAL A 75 0.70 -2.82 13.97
N GLY A 76 0.94 -1.52 13.79
CA GLY A 76 2.00 -0.80 14.52
C GLY A 76 3.23 -0.60 13.64
N GLY A 77 4.44 -0.80 14.14
CA GLY A 77 5.63 -0.61 13.32
C GLY A 77 6.81 -1.52 13.65
N GLY A 78 7.65 -1.76 12.63
CA GLY A 78 8.91 -2.49 12.74
C GLY A 78 8.80 -4.01 12.77
N SER A 79 7.65 -4.60 12.41
CA SER A 79 7.49 -6.05 12.36
C SER A 79 7.99 -6.62 11.02
N LEU A 80 8.93 -7.56 11.06
CA LEU A 80 9.45 -8.26 9.87
C LEU A 80 8.73 -9.60 9.60
N VAL A 81 7.91 -10.10 10.54
CA VAL A 81 7.23 -11.41 10.44
C VAL A 81 5.81 -11.31 10.99
N GLY A 82 4.82 -11.42 10.11
CA GLY A 82 3.40 -11.34 10.47
C GLY A 82 2.79 -12.69 10.87
N LEU A 83 2.10 -12.73 12.01
CA LEU A 83 1.15 -13.79 12.37
C LEU A 83 -0.10 -13.18 13.03
N ALA A 84 -1.26 -13.69 12.60
CA ALA A 84 -2.61 -13.20 12.82
C ALA A 84 -3.04 -13.05 14.31
N PRO A 85 -4.18 -12.38 14.59
CA PRO A 85 -4.73 -12.31 15.94
C PRO A 85 -5.19 -13.70 16.36
N GLY A 86 -4.62 -14.26 17.44
CA GLY A 86 -5.11 -15.54 17.99
C GLY A 86 -4.12 -16.51 18.64
N GLY A 87 -2.84 -16.16 18.79
CA GLY A 87 -1.93 -16.92 19.67
C GLY A 87 -0.65 -17.40 18.99
N HIS A 88 0.45 -17.12 19.67
CA HIS A 88 1.83 -17.50 19.39
C HIS A 88 2.50 -16.81 18.20
N LEU A 89 3.19 -15.70 18.50
CA LEU A 89 4.26 -15.17 17.65
C LEU A 89 5.28 -16.29 17.36
N LEU A 90 5.60 -16.51 16.09
CA LEU A 90 6.92 -16.98 15.67
C LEU A 90 7.55 -15.85 14.85
N GLY A 91 8.26 -14.97 15.54
CA GLY A 91 8.98 -13.86 14.90
C GLY A 91 10.13 -13.44 15.80
N ILE A 92 11.26 -14.12 15.67
CA ILE A 92 12.54 -13.63 16.16
C ILE A 92 12.92 -12.42 15.33
N GLY A 93 12.82 -11.22 15.91
CA GLY A 93 13.48 -10.03 15.38
C GLY A 93 14.96 -10.09 15.76
N GLY A 94 15.84 -10.02 14.76
CA GLY A 94 17.23 -9.63 14.94
C GLY A 94 17.39 -8.11 14.95
#